data_AF-A0A7S0GSQ9-F1
#
_entry.id   AF-A0A7S0GSQ9-F1
#
_cell.length_a   1.000
_cell.length_b   1.000
_cell.length_c   1.000
_cell.angle_alpha   90.00
_cell.angle_beta   90.00
_cell.angle_gamma   90.00
#
_symmetry.space_group_name_H-M   'P 1'
#
loop_
_entity.id
_entity.type
_entity.pdbx_description
1 polymer ?
#
loop_
_entity_poly.entity_id
_entity_poly.type
_entity_poly.pdbx_seq_one_letter_code
_entity_poly.pdbx_strand_id
1 'polypeptide(L)'
;DEYEVVLVVDNREQFGGGRRAAGQSRSEHRLEEVRRIAAAHGIAAEVGHLECGDATWVARRRRGTHVAGAADDYVLDFAVERKSLEDLKLSIQDDRYRQQKFFLKKSGLRNLGYLVEGDVARFADRPDVSEQSAKAVGSAAVQTEVWDGFSVIRTEDVKETFDVLARMTLAMRERFARMRAEDGAAARPPSGDEEDDRREPLTLTEYNANLVVAKRSLSTLKNVWGSMLMSTTGLGPEYAQAITDRFPTPGALNAAYINAGSAEAAASLLASTPVSGNRTVGPVVSKRVYATLFGHELTPLA
;
A
#
# COMPACT_ATOMS: atom_id res chain seq x y z
N ASP A 1 -28.08 15.24 -10.79
CA ASP A 1 -28.97 15.64 -9.67
C ASP A 1 -29.17 14.57 -8.61
N GLU A 2 -28.98 13.28 -8.90
CA GLU A 2 -29.24 12.20 -7.93
C GLU A 2 -28.11 11.99 -6.91
N TYR A 3 -26.88 12.39 -7.25
CA TYR A 3 -25.71 12.27 -6.40
C TYR A 3 -24.80 13.51 -6.47
N GLU A 4 -23.82 13.55 -5.59
CA GLU A 4 -22.73 14.51 -5.58
C GLU A 4 -21.38 13.79 -5.49
N VAL A 5 -20.34 14.41 -6.05
CA VAL A 5 -18.97 13.90 -5.93
C VAL A 5 -18.35 14.47 -4.67
N VAL A 6 -17.89 13.59 -3.79
CA VAL A 6 -17.26 13.94 -2.51
C VAL A 6 -15.82 13.44 -2.51
N LEU A 7 -14.87 14.32 -2.21
CA LEU A 7 -13.49 13.94 -1.91
C LEU A 7 -13.42 13.34 -0.50
N VAL A 8 -12.95 12.10 -0.39
CA VAL A 8 -12.73 11.42 0.89
C VAL A 8 -11.24 11.37 1.16
N VAL A 9 -10.82 11.95 2.28
CA VAL A 9 -9.42 12.02 2.70
C VAL A 9 -9.20 11.09 3.89
N ASP A 10 -8.15 10.28 3.87
CA ASP A 10 -7.92 9.29 4.93
C ASP A 10 -7.69 9.93 6.30
N ASN A 11 -8.21 9.29 7.34
CA ASN A 11 -8.14 9.80 8.70
C ASN A 11 -6.74 9.74 9.32
N ARG A 12 -5.77 9.06 8.70
CA ARG A 12 -4.36 9.08 9.12
C ARG A 12 -3.60 10.23 8.48
N GLU A 13 -4.11 10.78 7.39
CA GLU A 13 -3.43 11.79 6.60
C GLU A 13 -3.25 13.09 7.39
N GLN A 14 -2.08 13.71 7.24
CA GLN A 14 -1.71 14.91 7.97
C GLN A 14 -1.22 15.98 7.02
N PHE A 15 -2.10 16.92 6.76
CA PHE A 15 -1.77 18.17 6.12
C PHE A 15 -1.27 19.11 7.22
N GLY A 16 -0.05 19.61 7.09
CA GLY A 16 0.60 20.44 8.11
C GLY A 16 0.01 21.86 8.24
N GLY A 17 -1.24 22.08 7.82
CA GLY A 17 -1.82 23.40 7.58
C GLY A 17 -2.58 23.97 8.76
N GLY A 18 -1.93 24.11 9.92
CA GLY A 18 -2.51 24.87 11.03
C GLY A 18 -1.87 24.61 12.39
N ARG A 19 -1.81 25.67 13.20
CA ARG A 19 -1.48 25.51 14.63
C ARG A 19 -2.75 25.03 15.33
N ARG A 20 -2.70 23.82 15.90
CA ARG A 20 -3.80 23.28 16.69
C ARG A 20 -4.21 24.26 17.79
N ALA A 21 -5.52 24.45 17.95
CA ALA A 21 -6.06 25.19 19.09
C ALA A 21 -5.77 24.44 20.39
N ALA A 22 -5.66 25.16 21.50
CA ALA A 22 -5.43 24.56 22.80
C ALA A 22 -6.58 23.62 23.17
N GLY A 23 -6.27 22.36 23.48
CA GLY A 23 -7.27 21.33 23.81
C GLY A 23 -7.93 20.63 22.62
N GLN A 24 -7.64 21.05 21.39
CA GLN A 24 -8.20 20.41 20.19
C GLN A 24 -7.49 19.08 19.88
N SER A 25 -8.27 18.02 19.66
CA SER A 25 -7.72 16.73 19.28
C SER A 25 -7.12 16.75 17.87
N ARG A 26 -6.25 15.77 17.57
CA ARG A 26 -5.67 15.63 16.22
C ARG A 26 -6.74 15.42 15.16
N SER A 27 -7.80 14.69 15.51
CA SER A 27 -8.90 14.36 14.61
C SER A 27 -9.76 15.57 14.27
N GLU A 28 -10.13 16.36 15.29
CA GLU A 28 -10.92 17.58 15.11
C GLU A 28 -10.19 18.60 14.24
N HIS A 29 -8.89 18.81 14.48
CA HIS A 29 -8.10 19.74 13.68
C HIS A 29 -8.07 19.36 12.20
N ARG A 30 -7.93 18.06 11.87
CA ARG A 30 -7.95 17.60 10.48
C ARG A 30 -9.31 17.80 9.83
N LEU A 31 -10.38 17.48 10.54
CA LEU A 31 -11.73 17.65 10.05
C LEU A 31 -12.02 19.13 9.73
N GLU A 32 -11.58 20.03 10.61
CA GLU A 32 -11.67 21.47 10.39
C GLU A 32 -10.84 21.93 9.19
N GLU A 33 -9.62 21.42 9.04
CA GLU A 33 -8.73 21.77 7.93
C GLU A 33 -9.32 21.35 6.58
N VAL A 34 -9.76 20.10 6.44
CA VAL A 34 -10.42 19.60 5.23
C VAL A 34 -11.68 20.41 4.93
N ARG A 35 -12.52 20.71 5.93
CA ARG A 35 -13.72 21.53 5.76
C ARG A 35 -13.41 22.95 5.29
N ARG A 36 -12.41 23.59 5.91
CA ARG A 36 -11.98 24.96 5.56
C ARG A 36 -11.54 25.03 4.11
N ILE A 37 -10.73 24.07 3.68
CA ILE A 37 -10.20 24.02 2.32
C ILE A 37 -11.32 23.68 1.32
N ALA A 38 -12.16 22.70 1.65
CA ALA A 38 -13.32 22.37 0.83
C ALA A 38 -14.23 23.59 0.59
N ALA A 39 -14.49 24.38 1.64
CA ALA A 39 -15.27 25.61 1.55
C ALA A 39 -14.58 26.67 0.67
N ALA A 40 -13.26 26.85 0.82
CA ALA A 40 -12.49 27.80 0.01
C ALA A 40 -12.51 27.46 -1.49
N HIS A 41 -12.61 26.18 -1.83
CA HIS A 41 -12.65 25.69 -3.22
C HIS A 41 -14.06 25.38 -3.75
N GLY A 42 -15.10 25.49 -2.91
CA GLY A 42 -16.48 25.16 -3.30
C GLY A 42 -16.68 23.69 -3.69
N ILE A 43 -15.98 22.78 -3.00
CA ILE A 43 -16.10 21.32 -3.20
C ILE A 43 -16.70 20.63 -1.98
N ALA A 44 -17.27 19.44 -2.18
CA ALA A 44 -17.61 18.56 -1.07
C ALA A 44 -16.38 17.71 -0.73
N ALA A 45 -15.91 17.79 0.52
CA ALA A 45 -14.85 16.92 1.02
C ALA A 45 -15.07 16.56 2.49
N GLU A 46 -14.57 15.39 2.88
CA GLU A 46 -14.65 14.90 4.24
C GLU A 46 -13.45 14.03 4.62
N VAL A 47 -13.31 13.79 5.92
CA VAL A 47 -12.34 12.83 6.45
C VAL A 47 -13.04 11.48 6.64
N GLY A 48 -12.50 10.43 6.04
CA GLY A 48 -13.02 9.06 6.10
C GLY A 48 -11.92 8.05 6.40
N HIS A 49 -12.27 6.77 6.49
CA HIS A 49 -11.30 5.69 6.62
C HIS A 49 -11.08 5.02 5.27
N LEU A 50 -9.81 4.95 4.86
CA LEU A 50 -9.36 4.22 3.68
C LEU A 50 -8.38 3.12 4.10
N GLU A 51 -8.63 1.89 3.67
CA GLU A 51 -7.72 0.77 3.94
C GLU A 51 -6.39 0.95 3.19
N CYS A 52 -6.41 1.59 2.02
CA CYS A 52 -5.24 1.99 1.25
C CYS A 52 -5.48 3.34 0.55
N GLY A 53 -4.41 4.10 0.32
CA GLY A 53 -4.48 5.44 -0.25
C GLY A 53 -4.81 6.52 0.78
N ASP A 54 -4.51 7.76 0.44
CA ASP A 54 -4.69 8.92 1.31
C ASP A 54 -5.86 9.80 0.86
N ALA A 55 -6.28 9.67 -0.41
CA ALA A 55 -7.47 10.33 -0.93
C ALA A 55 -8.16 9.48 -2.01
N THR A 56 -9.48 9.54 -2.05
CA THR A 56 -10.32 8.97 -3.12
C THR A 56 -11.55 9.85 -3.34
N TRP A 57 -12.33 9.54 -4.37
CA TRP A 57 -13.59 10.25 -4.65
C TRP A 57 -14.74 9.27 -4.71
N VAL A 58 -15.86 9.68 -4.14
CA VAL A 58 -17.09 8.90 -4.12
C VAL A 58 -18.25 9.64 -4.75
N ALA A 59 -19.13 8.90 -5.42
CA ALA A 59 -20.47 9.32 -5.77
C ALA A 59 -21.40 9.05 -4.60
N ARG A 60 -21.81 10.11 -3.92
CA ARG A 60 -22.73 10.08 -2.79
C ARG A 60 -24.13 10.50 -3.21
N ARG A 61 -25.12 9.65 -2.99
CA ARG A 61 -26.52 9.96 -3.27
C ARG A 61 -26.99 11.18 -2.45
N ARG A 62 -27.68 12.13 -3.08
CA ARG A 62 -28.24 13.30 -2.38
C ARG A 62 -29.47 12.89 -1.55
N ARG A 63 -29.56 13.38 -0.31
CA ARG A 63 -30.67 13.10 0.63
C ARG A 63 -32.03 13.45 0.01
N GLY A 64 -33.02 12.56 0.14
CA GLY A 64 -34.40 12.74 -0.33
C GLY A 64 -34.91 11.70 -1.34
N THR A 65 -34.04 10.81 -1.82
CA THR A 65 -34.35 9.79 -2.84
C THR A 65 -34.43 8.36 -2.25
N HIS A 66 -34.85 8.23 -0.99
CA HIS A 66 -34.68 7.02 -0.16
C HIS A 66 -35.20 5.69 -0.76
N VAL A 67 -34.35 4.66 -0.68
CA VAL A 67 -34.72 3.28 -0.35
C VAL A 67 -33.92 2.91 0.90
N ALA A 68 -34.58 2.35 1.92
CA ALA A 68 -33.92 1.95 3.17
C ALA A 68 -32.92 0.81 2.91
N GLY A 69 -31.65 0.99 3.32
CA GLY A 69 -30.63 -0.08 3.30
C GLY A 69 -29.39 0.18 2.45
N ALA A 70 -29.39 1.16 1.54
CA ALA A 70 -28.23 1.50 0.70
C ALA A 70 -27.57 2.80 1.18
N ALA A 71 -26.60 2.67 2.09
CA ALA A 71 -25.78 3.77 2.62
C ALA A 71 -24.43 3.87 1.89
N ASP A 72 -24.38 3.40 0.65
CA ASP A 72 -23.11 3.12 0.01
C ASP A 72 -22.73 4.22 -0.98
N ASP A 73 -21.73 4.98 -0.57
CA ASP A 73 -20.94 5.82 -1.44
C ASP A 73 -20.16 4.93 -2.42
N TYR A 74 -20.30 5.19 -3.73
CA TYR A 74 -19.59 4.43 -4.76
C TYR A 74 -18.26 5.08 -5.11
N VAL A 75 -17.17 4.33 -5.09
CA VAL A 75 -15.83 4.83 -5.42
C VAL A 75 -15.72 5.08 -6.93
N LEU A 76 -15.26 6.27 -7.32
CA LEU A 76 -15.19 6.74 -8.71
C LEU A 76 -13.99 6.20 -9.50
N ASP A 77 -13.38 5.09 -9.07
CA ASP A 77 -12.25 4.44 -9.73
C ASP A 77 -10.91 5.24 -9.70
N PHE A 78 -10.78 6.17 -8.74
CA PHE A 78 -9.56 6.96 -8.51
C PHE A 78 -9.09 6.85 -7.06
N ALA A 79 -7.79 6.69 -6.86
CA ALA A 79 -7.16 6.87 -5.55
C ALA A 79 -5.83 7.61 -5.70
N VAL A 80 -5.45 8.37 -4.68
CA VAL A 80 -4.18 9.07 -4.59
C VAL A 80 -3.47 8.65 -3.32
N GLU A 81 -2.21 8.27 -3.44
CA GLU A 81 -1.27 8.16 -2.32
C GLU A 81 -0.41 9.43 -2.30
N ARG A 82 -0.43 10.15 -1.20
CA ARG A 82 0.40 11.32 -0.94
C ARG A 82 1.69 10.87 -0.26
N LYS A 83 2.80 11.41 -0.72
CA LYS A 83 4.11 11.15 -0.14
C LYS A 83 4.92 12.43 -0.05
N SER A 84 5.20 12.88 1.17
CA SER A 84 6.21 13.93 1.36
C SER A 84 7.58 13.42 0.93
N LEU A 85 8.50 14.30 0.50
CA LEU A 85 9.87 13.90 0.16
C LEU A 85 10.59 13.19 1.33
N GLU A 86 10.30 13.60 2.58
CA GLU A 86 10.83 12.95 3.78
C GLU A 86 10.28 11.53 3.95
N ASP A 87 8.95 11.36 3.86
CA ASP A 87 8.32 10.05 3.94
C ASP A 87 8.74 9.13 2.79
N LEU A 88 8.97 9.70 1.60
CA LEU A 88 9.44 8.94 0.44
C LEU A 88 10.85 8.42 0.69
N LYS A 89 11.78 9.26 1.15
CA LYS A 89 13.15 8.85 1.56
C LYS A 89 13.11 7.68 2.55
N LEU A 90 12.31 7.80 3.61
CA LEU A 90 12.20 6.75 4.63
C LEU A 90 11.56 5.48 4.06
N SER A 91 10.48 5.61 3.28
CA SER A 91 9.74 4.46 2.75
C SER A 91 10.50 3.61 1.73
N ILE A 92 11.48 4.22 1.04
CA ILE A 92 12.37 3.51 0.12
C ILE A 92 13.32 2.60 0.91
N GLN A 93 13.67 2.98 2.15
CA GLN A 93 14.60 2.23 2.99
C GLN A 93 13.94 1.05 3.72
N ASP A 94 12.65 1.13 4.06
CA ASP A 94 11.96 0.17 4.93
C ASP A 94 10.93 -0.75 4.23
N ASP A 95 11.03 -0.89 2.90
CA ASP A 95 10.10 -1.63 2.02
C ASP A 95 8.64 -1.13 1.99
N ARG A 96 8.27 -0.14 2.82
CA ARG A 96 6.90 0.41 2.86
C ARG A 96 6.48 0.97 1.50
N TYR A 97 7.41 1.59 0.77
CA TYR A 97 7.18 2.10 -0.59
C TYR A 97 6.63 1.02 -1.54
N ARG A 98 7.17 -0.20 -1.48
CA ARG A 98 6.73 -1.31 -2.32
C ARG A 98 5.38 -1.87 -1.86
N GLN A 99 5.20 -2.04 -0.55
CA GLN A 99 3.97 -2.58 0.01
C GLN A 99 2.76 -1.68 -0.25
N GLN A 100 2.91 -0.37 -0.06
CA GLN A 100 1.84 0.61 -0.32
C GLN A 100 1.38 0.56 -1.79
N LYS A 101 2.33 0.62 -2.73
CA LYS A 101 2.00 0.49 -4.17
C LYS A 101 1.38 -0.85 -4.53
N PHE A 102 1.87 -1.95 -3.93
CA PHE A 102 1.30 -3.27 -4.14
C PHE A 102 -0.19 -3.32 -3.75
N PHE A 103 -0.55 -2.78 -2.57
CA PHE A 103 -1.94 -2.77 -2.14
C PHE A 103 -2.81 -1.79 -2.92
N LEU A 104 -2.27 -0.64 -3.34
CA LEU A 104 -2.98 0.26 -4.27
C LEU A 104 -3.31 -0.45 -5.58
N LYS A 105 -2.38 -1.21 -6.17
CA LYS A 105 -2.66 -2.02 -7.36
C LYS A 105 -3.66 -3.15 -7.11
N LYS A 106 -3.68 -3.71 -5.90
CA LYS A 106 -4.65 -4.75 -5.48
C LYS A 106 -6.01 -4.19 -5.07
N SER A 107 -6.17 -2.86 -5.05
CA SER A 107 -7.41 -2.21 -4.63
C SER A 107 -8.56 -2.35 -5.63
N GLY A 108 -8.25 -2.70 -6.88
CA GLY A 108 -9.23 -2.76 -7.97
C GLY A 108 -9.56 -1.40 -8.59
N LEU A 109 -8.90 -0.33 -8.15
CA LEU A 109 -8.99 0.98 -8.78
C LEU A 109 -7.92 1.11 -9.87
N ARG A 110 -8.29 1.71 -11.00
CA ARG A 110 -7.42 1.77 -12.19
C ARG A 110 -6.68 3.09 -12.30
N ASN A 111 -7.26 4.18 -11.82
CA ASN A 111 -6.65 5.49 -11.89
C ASN A 111 -5.93 5.79 -10.57
N LEU A 112 -4.70 5.28 -10.46
CA LEU A 112 -3.87 5.44 -9.27
C LEU A 112 -2.92 6.64 -9.43
N GLY A 113 -3.10 7.64 -8.59
CA GLY A 113 -2.22 8.81 -8.48
C GLY A 113 -1.17 8.62 -7.38
N TYR A 114 0.05 9.08 -7.64
CA TYR A 114 1.12 9.16 -6.65
C TYR A 114 1.57 10.61 -6.53
N LEU A 115 1.11 11.30 -5.47
CA LEU A 115 1.36 12.71 -5.25
C LEU A 115 2.62 12.89 -4.40
N VAL A 116 3.68 13.38 -5.02
CA VAL A 116 4.96 13.69 -4.38
C VAL A 116 4.96 15.16 -3.96
N GLU A 117 4.91 15.40 -2.65
CA GLU A 117 4.88 16.75 -2.08
C GLU A 117 6.27 17.16 -1.57
N GLY A 118 6.72 18.33 -2.01
CA GLY A 118 7.94 19.00 -1.58
C GLY A 118 8.78 19.50 -2.75
N ASP A 119 9.60 20.51 -2.47
CA ASP A 119 10.62 21.02 -3.40
C ASP A 119 11.85 20.09 -3.41
N VAL A 120 12.05 19.39 -4.53
CA VAL A 120 13.15 18.43 -4.73
C VAL A 120 14.53 19.10 -4.66
N ALA A 121 14.66 20.34 -5.16
CA ALA A 121 15.93 21.05 -5.14
C ALA A 121 16.29 21.43 -3.69
N ARG A 122 15.35 22.02 -2.96
CA ARG A 122 15.54 22.33 -1.53
C ARG A 122 15.78 21.09 -0.69
N PHE A 123 15.12 19.98 -1.03
CA PHE A 123 15.34 18.71 -0.35
C PHE A 123 16.75 18.15 -0.60
N ALA A 124 17.26 18.26 -1.83
CA ALA A 124 18.61 17.81 -2.17
C ALA A 124 19.72 18.64 -1.50
N ASP A 125 19.47 19.93 -1.28
CA ASP A 125 20.41 20.85 -0.63
C ASP A 125 20.46 20.73 0.91
N ARG A 126 19.62 19.88 1.50
CA ARG A 126 19.57 19.71 2.96
C ARG A 126 20.81 18.98 3.50
N PRO A 127 21.40 19.44 4.62
CA PRO A 127 22.60 18.81 5.20
C PRO A 127 22.42 17.34 5.61
N ASP A 128 21.20 16.93 5.96
CA ASP A 128 20.86 15.57 6.41
C ASP A 128 20.39 14.64 5.27
N VAL A 129 20.45 15.12 4.03
CA VAL A 129 20.10 14.36 2.83
C VAL A 129 21.37 14.08 2.04
N SER A 130 21.70 12.80 1.87
CA SER A 130 22.81 12.40 1.01
C SER A 130 22.43 12.53 -0.47
N GLU A 131 23.40 12.78 -1.34
CA GLU A 131 23.19 12.80 -2.80
C GLU A 131 22.53 11.51 -3.31
N GLN A 132 22.91 10.36 -2.72
CA GLN A 132 22.30 9.07 -3.03
C GLN A 132 20.81 9.03 -2.65
N SER A 133 20.42 9.64 -1.52
CA SER A 133 19.02 9.72 -1.10
C SER A 133 18.21 10.60 -2.04
N ALA A 134 18.75 11.75 -2.45
CA ALA A 134 18.10 12.63 -3.42
C ALA A 134 17.89 11.94 -4.77
N LYS A 135 18.90 11.24 -5.29
CA LYS A 135 18.79 10.43 -6.52
C LYS A 135 17.78 9.29 -6.37
N ALA A 136 17.74 8.63 -5.22
CA ALA A 136 16.79 7.55 -4.95
C ALA A 136 15.33 8.04 -4.97
N VAL A 137 15.05 9.20 -4.37
CA VAL A 137 13.73 9.85 -4.40
C VAL A 137 13.31 10.19 -5.83
N GLY A 138 14.20 10.81 -6.62
CA GLY A 138 13.94 11.12 -8.03
C GLY A 138 13.67 9.86 -8.87
N SER A 139 14.47 8.81 -8.67
CA SER A 139 14.33 7.54 -9.38
C SER A 139 13.04 6.80 -8.98
N ALA A 140 12.66 6.85 -7.70
CA ALA A 140 11.42 6.23 -7.22
C ALA A 140 10.18 6.86 -7.85
N ALA A 141 10.15 8.19 -8.04
CA ALA A 141 9.05 8.84 -8.74
C ALA A 141 8.92 8.33 -10.20
N VAL A 142 10.04 8.29 -10.93
CA VAL A 142 10.07 7.75 -12.31
C VAL A 142 9.68 6.27 -12.34
N GLN A 143 10.13 5.48 -11.35
CA GLN A 143 9.77 4.07 -11.26
C GLN A 143 8.26 3.89 -11.06
N THR A 144 7.66 4.67 -10.15
CA THR A 144 6.21 4.67 -9.91
C THR A 144 5.42 5.00 -11.18
N GLU A 145 5.91 5.94 -11.98
CA GLU A 145 5.25 6.32 -13.24
C GLU A 145 5.39 5.23 -14.32
N VAL A 146 6.63 4.88 -14.66
CA VAL A 146 6.94 4.04 -15.83
C VAL A 146 6.69 2.56 -15.58
N TRP A 147 7.09 2.05 -14.41
CA TRP A 147 7.01 0.61 -14.10
C TRP A 147 5.70 0.24 -13.42
N ASP A 148 5.19 1.13 -12.57
CA ASP A 148 3.98 0.84 -11.81
C ASP A 148 2.70 1.33 -12.48
N GLY A 149 2.78 2.23 -13.45
CA GLY A 149 1.63 2.75 -14.20
C GLY A 149 0.82 3.80 -13.44
N PHE A 150 1.38 4.41 -12.39
CA PHE A 150 0.71 5.44 -11.62
C PHE A 150 0.87 6.80 -12.31
N SER A 151 -0.13 7.67 -12.17
CA SER A 151 0.02 9.08 -12.53
C SER A 151 0.79 9.82 -11.43
N VAL A 152 2.02 10.25 -11.71
CA VAL A 152 2.82 11.00 -10.72
C VAL A 152 2.47 12.48 -10.77
N ILE A 153 2.03 13.01 -9.63
CA ILE A 153 1.67 14.41 -9.44
C ILE A 153 2.73 15.03 -8.53
N ARG A 154 3.27 16.20 -8.88
CA ARG A 154 4.26 16.91 -8.06
C ARG A 154 3.65 18.20 -7.52
N THR A 155 3.85 18.46 -6.25
CA THR A 155 3.42 19.69 -5.57
C THR A 155 4.54 20.20 -4.67
N GLU A 156 4.66 21.50 -4.51
CA GLU A 156 5.71 22.15 -3.71
C GLU A 156 5.40 22.09 -2.22
N ASP A 157 4.12 22.21 -1.86
CA ASP A 157 3.67 22.26 -0.47
C ASP A 157 2.23 21.73 -0.29
N VAL A 158 1.82 21.67 0.98
CA VAL A 158 0.48 21.22 1.41
C VAL A 158 -0.65 22.05 0.78
N LYS A 159 -0.45 23.35 0.61
CA LYS A 159 -1.48 24.22 0.02
C LYS A 159 -1.68 23.85 -1.44
N GLU A 160 -0.60 23.71 -2.21
CA GLU A 160 -0.68 23.28 -3.59
C GLU A 160 -1.26 21.86 -3.73
N THR A 161 -0.89 20.93 -2.84
CA THR A 161 -1.49 19.60 -2.74
C THR A 161 -3.02 19.68 -2.69
N PHE A 162 -3.56 20.54 -1.84
CA PHE A 162 -5.00 20.74 -1.78
C PHE A 162 -5.58 21.45 -2.99
N ASP A 163 -4.89 22.45 -3.53
CA ASP A 163 -5.31 23.12 -4.77
C ASP A 163 -5.45 22.11 -5.92
N VAL A 164 -4.53 21.14 -6.01
CA VAL A 164 -4.59 20.03 -6.97
C VAL A 164 -5.77 19.09 -6.69
N LEU A 165 -5.92 18.60 -5.46
CA LEU A 165 -7.04 17.72 -5.09
C LEU A 165 -8.40 18.39 -5.35
N ALA A 166 -8.50 19.70 -5.10
CA ALA A 166 -9.70 20.48 -5.39
C ALA A 166 -10.00 20.57 -6.89
N ARG A 167 -8.98 20.87 -7.71
CA ARG A 167 -9.13 20.87 -9.19
C ARG A 167 -9.54 19.49 -9.71
N MET A 168 -8.94 18.42 -9.19
CA MET A 168 -9.32 17.05 -9.54
C MET A 168 -10.78 16.77 -9.16
N THR A 169 -11.22 17.20 -7.99
CA THR A 169 -12.62 17.04 -7.54
C THR A 169 -13.61 17.75 -8.47
N LEU A 170 -13.29 18.97 -8.89
CA LEU A 170 -14.12 19.72 -9.85
C LEU A 170 -14.17 19.03 -11.21
N ALA A 171 -13.02 18.56 -11.72
CA ALA A 171 -12.94 17.81 -12.97
C ALA A 171 -13.72 16.48 -12.90
N MET A 172 -13.68 15.78 -11.77
CA MET A 172 -14.50 14.59 -11.55
C MET A 172 -15.98 14.92 -11.51
N ARG A 173 -16.38 15.99 -10.81
CA ARG A 173 -17.77 16.44 -10.80
C ARG A 173 -18.29 16.68 -12.22
N GLU A 174 -17.49 17.30 -13.09
CA GLU A 174 -17.84 17.52 -14.49
C GLU A 174 -17.86 16.24 -15.31
N ARG A 175 -16.81 15.41 -15.18
CA ARG A 175 -16.69 14.11 -15.88
C ARG A 175 -17.87 13.20 -15.58
N PHE A 176 -18.28 13.14 -14.32
CA PHE A 176 -19.31 12.24 -13.82
C PHE A 176 -20.71 12.90 -13.80
N ALA A 177 -20.86 14.20 -14.08
CA ALA A 177 -22.13 14.93 -13.92
C ALA A 177 -23.36 14.28 -14.59
N ARG A 178 -23.15 13.57 -15.70
CA ARG A 178 -24.21 12.97 -16.52
C ARG A 178 -24.27 11.44 -16.46
N MET A 179 -23.42 10.80 -15.66
CA MET A 179 -23.44 9.34 -15.57
C MET A 179 -24.60 8.86 -14.70
N ARG A 180 -25.24 7.79 -15.15
CA ARG A 180 -26.23 7.01 -14.40
C ARG A 180 -25.60 5.70 -13.94
N ALA A 181 -26.28 4.97 -13.05
CA ALA A 181 -25.80 3.66 -12.58
C ALA A 181 -25.53 2.68 -13.76
N GLU A 182 -26.36 2.75 -14.80
CA GLU A 182 -26.26 1.99 -16.05
C GLU A 182 -24.98 2.30 -16.83
N ASP A 183 -24.44 3.52 -16.69
CA ASP A 183 -23.21 3.95 -17.34
C ASP A 183 -21.95 3.55 -16.54
N GLY A 184 -22.10 3.04 -15.31
CA GLY A 184 -20.99 2.77 -14.39
C GLY A 184 -19.97 1.76 -14.93
N ALA A 185 -20.45 0.72 -15.62
CA ALA A 185 -19.58 -0.24 -16.31
C ALA A 185 -19.01 0.31 -17.64
N ALA A 186 -19.75 1.19 -18.33
CA ALA A 186 -19.36 1.73 -19.64
C ALA A 186 -18.44 2.97 -19.56
N ALA A 187 -18.43 3.70 -18.45
CA ALA A 187 -17.59 4.87 -18.22
C ALA A 187 -16.14 4.51 -17.85
N ARG A 188 -15.92 3.23 -17.57
CA ARG A 188 -14.63 2.65 -17.31
C ARG A 188 -13.92 2.43 -18.67
N PRO A 189 -12.77 3.09 -18.96
CA PRO A 189 -11.99 2.74 -20.16
C PRO A 189 -11.65 1.25 -20.14
N PRO A 190 -11.67 0.55 -21.28
CA PRO A 190 -11.45 -0.89 -21.31
C PRO A 190 -10.05 -1.22 -20.76
N SER A 191 -10.02 -2.08 -19.75
CA SER A 191 -8.81 -2.59 -19.12
C SER A 191 -8.10 -3.62 -20.00
N GLY A 192 -8.80 -4.14 -21.02
CA GLY A 192 -8.35 -5.29 -21.81
C GLY A 192 -8.78 -6.63 -21.19
N ASP A 193 -9.29 -6.60 -19.95
CA ASP A 193 -9.84 -7.74 -19.23
C ASP A 193 -11.37 -7.62 -19.19
N GLU A 194 -12.06 -8.39 -20.03
CA GLU A 194 -13.53 -8.32 -20.15
C GLU A 194 -14.28 -8.59 -18.83
N GLU A 195 -13.67 -9.35 -17.92
CA GLU A 195 -14.26 -9.64 -16.62
C GLU A 195 -14.15 -8.46 -15.65
N ASP A 196 -13.07 -7.67 -15.74
CA ASP A 196 -12.89 -6.46 -14.93
C ASP A 196 -13.73 -5.29 -15.48
N ASP A 197 -13.86 -5.21 -16.81
CA ASP A 197 -14.66 -4.17 -17.48
C ASP A 197 -16.17 -4.32 -17.23
N ARG A 198 -16.64 -5.52 -16.87
CA ARG A 198 -18.03 -5.78 -16.48
C ARG A 198 -18.31 -5.56 -14.99
N ARG A 199 -17.28 -5.27 -14.17
CA ARG A 199 -17.47 -5.07 -12.73
C ARG A 199 -18.17 -3.75 -12.45
N GLU A 200 -19.21 -3.86 -11.64
CA GLU A 200 -19.89 -2.71 -11.05
C GLU A 200 -18.91 -1.86 -10.22
N PRO A 201 -19.16 -0.54 -10.11
CA PRO A 201 -18.39 0.31 -9.21
C PRO A 201 -18.44 -0.22 -7.78
N LEU A 202 -17.28 -0.28 -7.11
CA LEU A 202 -17.21 -0.70 -5.72
C LEU A 202 -17.81 0.36 -4.81
N THR A 203 -18.57 -0.06 -3.81
CA THR A 203 -18.89 0.79 -2.67
C THR A 203 -17.62 1.06 -1.84
N LEU A 204 -17.57 2.16 -1.09
CA LEU A 204 -16.44 2.46 -0.19
C LEU A 204 -16.28 1.37 0.88
N THR A 205 -17.39 0.78 1.32
CA THR A 205 -17.42 -0.35 2.24
C THR A 205 -16.73 -1.58 1.64
N GLU A 206 -17.08 -1.96 0.41
CA GLU A 206 -16.46 -3.08 -0.31
C GLU A 206 -15.00 -2.82 -0.63
N TYR A 207 -14.64 -1.60 -1.05
CA TYR A 207 -13.26 -1.20 -1.28
C TYR A 207 -12.37 -1.52 -0.05
N ASN A 208 -12.81 -1.06 1.12
CA ASN A 208 -12.10 -1.31 2.38
C ASN A 208 -12.10 -2.80 2.75
N ALA A 209 -13.25 -3.47 2.67
CA ALA A 209 -13.37 -4.89 3.02
C ALA A 209 -12.49 -5.79 2.13
N ASN A 210 -12.48 -5.55 0.82
CA ASN A 210 -11.68 -6.29 -0.15
C ASN A 210 -10.18 -6.13 0.14
N LEU A 211 -9.73 -4.92 0.47
CA LEU A 211 -8.33 -4.67 0.84
C LEU A 211 -7.94 -5.32 2.18
N VAL A 212 -8.85 -5.34 3.16
CA VAL A 212 -8.62 -6.07 4.43
C VAL A 212 -8.44 -7.56 4.15
N VAL A 213 -9.29 -8.15 3.31
CA VAL A 213 -9.18 -9.55 2.90
C VAL A 213 -7.87 -9.79 2.14
N ALA A 214 -7.51 -8.91 1.21
CA ALA A 214 -6.26 -9.02 0.45
C ALA A 214 -5.01 -8.91 1.34
N LYS A 215 -5.03 -8.05 2.35
CA LYS A 215 -3.93 -7.95 3.34
C LYS A 215 -3.85 -9.21 4.21
N ARG A 216 -5.00 -9.69 4.71
CA ARG A 216 -5.07 -10.89 5.55
C ARG A 216 -4.68 -12.16 4.80
N SER A 217 -5.02 -12.27 3.52
CA SER A 217 -4.67 -13.44 2.70
C SER A 217 -3.16 -13.57 2.48
N LEU A 218 -2.39 -12.50 2.67
CA LEU A 218 -0.93 -12.53 2.67
C LEU A 218 -0.32 -12.91 4.02
N SER A 219 -1.07 -12.82 5.11
CA SER A 219 -0.63 -13.19 6.47
C SER A 219 -0.84 -14.69 6.74
N THR A 220 -0.45 -15.54 5.80
CA THR A 220 -0.50 -17.00 6.00
C THR A 220 0.66 -17.48 6.87
N LEU A 221 0.49 -18.63 7.54
CA LEU A 221 1.59 -19.28 8.27
C LEU A 221 2.79 -19.54 7.36
N LYS A 222 2.56 -19.88 6.08
CA LYS A 222 3.62 -20.09 5.09
C LYS A 222 4.40 -18.79 4.82
N ASN A 223 3.72 -17.67 4.65
CA ASN A 223 4.38 -16.38 4.40
C ASN A 223 5.10 -15.86 5.64
N VAL A 224 4.50 -16.01 6.83
CA VAL A 224 5.17 -15.70 8.10
C VAL A 224 6.44 -16.55 8.26
N TRP A 225 6.36 -17.84 7.93
CA TRP A 225 7.51 -18.73 7.94
C TRP A 225 8.58 -18.31 6.93
N GLY A 226 8.19 -17.94 5.71
CA GLY A 226 9.09 -17.37 4.71
C GLY A 226 9.81 -16.11 5.20
N SER A 227 9.08 -15.20 5.87
CA SER A 227 9.65 -14.00 6.49
C SER A 227 10.63 -14.33 7.63
N MET A 228 10.33 -15.33 8.46
CA MET A 228 11.26 -15.81 9.49
C MET A 228 12.56 -16.33 8.86
N LEU A 229 12.48 -17.09 7.76
CA LEU A 229 13.67 -17.55 7.03
C LEU A 229 14.48 -16.37 6.48
N MET A 230 13.82 -15.38 5.87
CA MET A 230 14.49 -14.20 5.30
C MET A 230 15.14 -13.29 6.35
N SER A 231 14.81 -13.44 7.63
CA SER A 231 15.56 -12.78 8.71
C SER A 231 17.00 -13.31 8.84
N THR A 232 17.31 -14.47 8.26
CA THR A 232 18.66 -15.03 8.22
C THR A 232 19.50 -14.31 7.15
N THR A 233 20.61 -13.71 7.56
CA THR A 233 21.49 -12.94 6.67
C THR A 233 21.93 -13.72 5.43
N GLY A 234 21.60 -13.18 4.25
CA GLY A 234 21.93 -13.75 2.95
C GLY A 234 20.87 -14.71 2.40
N LEU A 235 19.73 -14.87 3.07
CA LEU A 235 18.62 -15.70 2.62
C LEU A 235 17.55 -14.84 1.94
N GLY A 236 17.57 -14.83 0.60
CA GLY A 236 16.57 -14.12 -0.21
C GLY A 236 15.27 -14.91 -0.43
N PRO A 237 14.28 -14.29 -1.10
CA PRO A 237 12.93 -14.86 -1.29
C PRO A 237 12.92 -16.23 -1.96
N GLU A 238 13.77 -16.44 -2.97
CA GLU A 238 13.86 -17.73 -3.68
C GLU A 238 14.29 -18.88 -2.74
N TYR A 239 15.24 -18.61 -1.85
CA TYR A 239 15.72 -19.58 -0.87
C TYR A 239 14.65 -19.88 0.18
N ALA A 240 13.95 -18.83 0.65
CA ALA A 240 12.85 -18.98 1.60
C ALA A 240 11.74 -19.85 0.98
N GLN A 241 11.35 -19.57 -0.26
CA GLN A 241 10.35 -20.35 -0.97
C GLN A 241 10.76 -21.82 -1.09
N ALA A 242 11.97 -22.10 -1.59
CA ALA A 242 12.50 -23.46 -1.71
C ALA A 242 12.49 -24.24 -0.40
N ILE A 243 12.85 -23.58 0.72
CA ILE A 243 12.80 -24.19 2.05
C ILE A 243 11.35 -24.40 2.50
N THR A 244 10.45 -23.43 2.30
CA THR A 244 9.04 -23.56 2.69
C THR A 244 8.28 -24.60 1.87
N ASP A 245 8.67 -24.86 0.63
CA ASP A 245 8.05 -25.88 -0.20
C ASP A 245 8.42 -27.30 0.28
N ARG A 246 9.65 -27.47 0.79
CA ARG A 246 10.10 -28.73 1.41
C ARG A 246 9.64 -28.88 2.86
N PHE A 247 9.66 -27.79 3.62
CA PHE A 247 9.30 -27.74 5.04
C PHE A 247 8.29 -26.61 5.28
N PRO A 248 6.97 -26.89 5.15
CA PRO A 248 5.93 -25.86 5.16
C PRO A 248 5.79 -25.07 6.46
N THR A 249 6.33 -25.58 7.56
CA THR A 249 6.25 -24.95 8.88
C THR A 249 7.59 -25.01 9.62
N PRO A 250 7.84 -24.11 10.58
CA PRO A 250 9.02 -24.18 11.44
C PRO A 250 9.13 -25.53 12.16
N GLY A 251 7.99 -26.09 12.60
CA GLY A 251 7.94 -27.38 13.29
C GLY A 251 8.36 -28.56 12.40
N ALA A 252 7.97 -28.55 11.11
CA ALA A 252 8.39 -29.58 10.16
C ALA A 252 9.91 -29.57 9.94
N LEU A 253 10.52 -28.38 9.85
CA LEU A 253 11.97 -28.25 9.74
C LEU A 253 12.67 -28.66 11.05
N ASN A 254 12.13 -28.26 12.21
CA ASN A 254 12.72 -28.61 13.50
C ASN A 254 12.73 -30.14 13.74
N ALA A 255 11.63 -30.82 13.41
CA ALA A 255 11.56 -32.28 13.50
C ALA A 255 12.63 -32.95 12.61
N ALA A 256 12.88 -32.40 11.42
CA ALA A 256 13.93 -32.90 10.54
C ALA A 256 15.34 -32.66 11.10
N TYR A 257 15.58 -31.54 11.79
CA TYR A 257 16.85 -31.28 12.48
C TYR A 257 17.08 -32.24 13.66
N ILE A 258 16.05 -32.48 14.49
CA ILE A 258 16.13 -33.45 15.61
C ILE A 258 16.46 -34.86 15.09
N ASN A 259 15.85 -35.24 13.97
CA ASN A 259 16.05 -36.55 13.35
C ASN A 259 17.36 -36.67 12.54
N ALA A 260 18.14 -35.60 12.40
CA ALA A 260 19.39 -35.62 11.61
C ALA A 260 20.52 -36.41 12.28
N GLY A 261 20.41 -36.71 13.58
CA GLY A 261 21.33 -37.57 14.33
C GLY A 261 22.66 -36.91 14.77
N SER A 262 23.07 -35.80 14.15
CA SER A 262 24.18 -34.96 14.62
C SER A 262 24.02 -33.50 14.23
N ALA A 263 24.77 -32.60 14.91
CA ALA A 263 24.78 -31.18 14.59
C ALA A 263 25.35 -30.89 13.19
N GLU A 264 26.32 -31.68 12.72
CA GLU A 264 26.91 -31.56 11.37
C GLU A 264 25.90 -31.95 10.28
N ALA A 265 25.14 -33.02 10.52
CA ALA A 265 24.08 -33.47 9.62
C ALA A 265 22.94 -32.45 9.57
N ALA A 266 22.52 -31.93 10.73
CA ALA A 266 21.53 -30.86 10.82
C ALA A 266 21.99 -29.59 10.07
N ALA A 267 23.23 -29.14 10.29
CA ALA A 267 23.79 -27.98 9.60
C ALA A 267 23.85 -28.14 8.07
N SER A 268 23.87 -29.37 7.56
CA SER A 268 23.94 -29.68 6.12
C SER A 268 22.59 -30.05 5.49
N LEU A 269 21.53 -30.18 6.29
CA LEU A 269 20.22 -30.72 5.88
C LEU A 269 19.58 -29.99 4.70
N LEU A 270 19.75 -28.67 4.63
CA LEU A 270 19.17 -27.83 3.58
C LEU A 270 20.09 -27.63 2.39
N ALA A 271 21.38 -28.01 2.47
CA ALA A 271 22.39 -27.61 1.49
C ALA A 271 22.10 -28.06 0.05
N SER A 272 21.45 -29.22 -0.11
CA SER A 272 21.08 -29.80 -1.40
C SER A 272 19.68 -29.40 -1.87
N THR A 273 18.92 -28.61 -1.10
CA THR A 273 17.57 -28.16 -1.48
C THR A 273 17.66 -27.31 -2.76
N PRO A 274 16.99 -27.69 -3.86
CA PRO A 274 16.99 -26.92 -5.12
C PRO A 274 16.30 -25.58 -4.95
N VAL A 275 16.81 -24.52 -5.60
CA VAL A 275 16.24 -23.16 -5.56
C VAL A 275 15.72 -22.75 -6.92
N SER A 276 16.61 -22.64 -7.92
CA SER A 276 16.25 -22.33 -9.31
C SER A 276 17.39 -22.74 -10.25
N GLY A 277 17.04 -23.36 -11.39
CA GLY A 277 18.02 -23.95 -12.29
C GLY A 277 18.95 -24.93 -11.57
N ASN A 278 20.26 -24.75 -11.74
CA ASN A 278 21.28 -25.56 -11.08
C ASN A 278 21.68 -25.05 -9.68
N ARG A 279 21.02 -24.03 -9.13
CA ARG A 279 21.32 -23.47 -7.80
C ARG A 279 20.65 -24.27 -6.70
N THR A 280 21.38 -24.50 -5.61
CA THR A 280 20.85 -25.01 -4.34
C THR A 280 20.99 -23.98 -3.23
N VAL A 281 20.40 -24.24 -2.07
CA VAL A 281 20.58 -23.42 -0.86
C VAL A 281 22.05 -23.33 -0.46
N GLY A 282 22.79 -24.44 -0.59
CA GLY A 282 24.21 -24.51 -0.30
C GLY A 282 24.54 -24.62 1.21
N PRO A 283 25.77 -25.04 1.53
CA PRO A 283 26.16 -25.40 2.89
C PRO A 283 26.21 -24.21 3.85
N VAL A 284 26.60 -23.03 3.37
CA VAL A 284 26.71 -21.82 4.20
C VAL A 284 25.34 -21.35 4.68
N VAL A 285 24.36 -21.26 3.77
CA VAL A 285 23.00 -20.83 4.11
C VAL A 285 22.31 -21.88 4.97
N SER A 286 22.46 -23.17 4.63
CA SER A 286 21.96 -24.28 5.44
C SER A 286 22.42 -24.19 6.90
N LYS A 287 23.73 -24.02 7.13
CA LYS A 287 24.30 -23.88 8.48
C LYS A 287 23.77 -22.64 9.20
N ARG A 288 23.62 -21.51 8.51
CA ARG A 288 23.09 -20.27 9.11
C ARG A 288 21.64 -20.43 9.53
N VAL A 289 20.77 -20.99 8.69
CA VAL A 289 19.36 -21.22 9.05
C VAL A 289 19.27 -22.08 10.31
N TYR A 290 20.02 -23.18 10.34
CA TYR A 290 20.07 -24.05 11.51
C TYR A 290 20.55 -23.28 12.76
N ALA A 291 21.69 -22.61 12.70
CA ALA A 291 22.26 -21.91 13.85
C ALA A 291 21.41 -20.72 14.35
N THR A 292 20.88 -19.91 13.44
CA THR A 292 20.16 -18.66 13.77
C THR A 292 18.74 -18.93 14.27
N LEU A 293 18.04 -19.90 13.69
CA LEU A 293 16.62 -20.11 14.00
C LEU A 293 16.36 -21.31 14.92
N PHE A 294 17.27 -22.28 14.98
CA PHE A 294 17.07 -23.55 15.70
C PHE A 294 18.26 -23.96 16.59
N GLY A 295 19.38 -23.24 16.53
CA GLY A 295 20.64 -23.62 17.15
C GLY A 295 20.69 -23.54 18.68
N HIS A 296 19.60 -23.09 19.32
CA HIS A 296 19.51 -22.97 20.78
C HIS A 296 18.94 -24.23 21.48
N GLU A 297 18.31 -25.17 20.77
CA GLU A 297 17.65 -26.34 21.37
C GLU A 297 17.86 -27.64 20.58
N LEU A 298 19.10 -28.10 20.47
CA LEU A 298 19.39 -29.55 20.44
C LEU A 298 19.74 -30.08 21.85
N THR A 299 19.24 -29.42 22.90
CA THR A 299 19.24 -29.98 24.24
C THR A 299 17.98 -30.83 24.36
N PRO A 300 18.07 -32.15 24.65
CA PRO A 300 16.87 -32.94 24.87
C PRO A 300 16.08 -32.32 26.03
N LEU A 301 14.78 -32.10 25.85
CA LEU A 301 13.88 -31.94 26.99
C LEU A 301 13.96 -33.24 27.78
N ALA A 302 14.56 -33.16 28.96
CA ALA A 302 14.67 -34.25 29.93
C ALA A 302 13.31 -34.64 30.52
#